data_AF-A0A0J6CKB8-F1
#
_entry.id   AF-A0A0J6CKB8-F1
#
_cell.length_a   1.000
_cell.length_b   1.000
_cell.length_c   1.000
_cell.angle_alpha   90.00
_cell.angle_beta   90.00
_cell.angle_gamma   90.00
#
_symmetry.space_group_name_H-M   'P 1'
#
loop_
_entity.id
_entity.type
_entity.pdbx_description
1 polymer ?
#
loop_
_entity_poly.entity_id
_entity_poly.type
_entity_poly.pdbx_seq_one_letter_code
_entity_poly.pdbx_strand_id
1 'polypeptide(L)'
;MNIKKSYYCTNIFFFLFCLLLCLASCKEEEEFLTISVSELNIPAKGEEKSIDIHTNSVWIAEVMPAGNSSWVTLNTMSGDANTSSVHIMFAENNTDQERTAEILFRAGKTAQSLKITQKEKTTLVVSDRGWYIGQPGGRWPFPIDRNVDYTVSISPEARSWLQLSETKAITTDTLYLTVRENLEPEMREGAIYIKATDVSAADTIFVSQEALQITVSTEQLDFASEGGSGVISINSTHTDHNYNPEYTYVIEPETASWCQIKKSEDSKLLFVSVSTNEAKVRREANINIKSSALTKTVRVIQQEDGLTYYADGEYVRLQTASAGKGVNIAIMGDGFTKADLVKDGRYENLANQAMEHFFSIEPYKSNRKYFNVYIIFAQSEEAGVNGEIPGITIDNRFGSIYGEGTNINWNDSICDVYLNLVPELKGVVEMTTILFLNSSKYAGTAHLYSNGFCIAACPISKEAPPFDFKGLVHHEAGGHAFGLLADEYIIYEEKASEGVKAEIRLWQKFGCYRNVSSTNDLSQVPWSVFTGKEKYAYVGAYEGAYLYQSGVWRPEKISCMDINIPYYNAPSRWAIVDRIRRLAGEPCTFDDFMQSDHVTPWSATKTKPQKSYPPLGKPVLIKSKTSGRL
;
A
#
# COMPACT_ATOMS: atom_id res chain seq x y z
N MET A 1 65.10 16.07 -120.02
CA MET A 1 65.07 15.48 -121.37
C MET A 1 64.43 14.09 -121.27
N ASN A 2 63.21 13.91 -121.80
CA ASN A 2 62.56 12.64 -122.24
C ASN A 2 62.30 11.51 -121.20
N ILE A 3 61.24 10.68 -121.20
CA ILE A 3 60.09 10.39 -122.10
C ILE A 3 59.09 9.41 -121.39
N LYS A 4 57.77 9.60 -121.62
CA LYS A 4 56.60 8.67 -121.86
C LYS A 4 56.25 7.47 -120.92
N LYS A 5 54.97 7.38 -120.46
CA LYS A 5 53.80 6.54 -120.91
C LYS A 5 53.96 5.02 -120.59
N SER A 6 52.97 4.15 -120.26
CA SER A 6 51.51 4.14 -120.41
C SER A 6 50.89 2.81 -119.89
N TYR A 7 49.74 2.91 -119.20
CA TYR A 7 48.50 2.12 -119.29
C TYR A 7 48.31 0.61 -118.93
N TYR A 8 47.25 0.43 -118.11
CA TYR A 8 46.14 -0.57 -118.11
C TYR A 8 46.40 -2.06 -117.84
N CYS A 9 45.94 -2.52 -116.67
CA CYS A 9 44.87 -3.52 -116.61
C CYS A 9 44.10 -3.46 -115.27
N THR A 10 42.79 -3.40 -115.41
CA THR A 10 41.77 -3.01 -114.44
C THR A 10 41.04 -4.25 -113.92
N ASN A 11 40.47 -4.15 -112.70
CA ASN A 11 39.17 -4.73 -112.35
C ASN A 11 39.00 -6.24 -112.11
N ILE A 12 39.96 -6.95 -111.54
CA ILE A 12 39.66 -8.20 -110.81
C ILE A 12 40.51 -8.23 -109.55
N PHE A 13 40.01 -7.58 -108.50
CA PHE A 13 40.30 -7.80 -107.06
C PHE A 13 39.72 -6.65 -106.19
N PHE A 14 39.00 -5.71 -106.81
CA PHE A 14 38.12 -4.74 -106.14
C PHE A 14 37.00 -5.39 -105.29
N PHE A 15 36.83 -6.72 -105.37
CA PHE A 15 35.85 -7.49 -104.59
C PHE A 15 36.43 -8.31 -103.43
N LEU A 16 37.76 -8.42 -103.31
CA LEU A 16 38.41 -8.92 -102.08
C LEU A 16 38.86 -7.78 -101.15
N PHE A 17 38.71 -6.54 -101.61
CA PHE A 17 38.98 -5.31 -100.86
C PHE A 17 37.84 -4.95 -99.89
N CYS A 18 36.63 -5.50 -100.04
CA CYS A 18 35.50 -5.22 -99.15
C CYS A 18 35.25 -6.26 -98.04
N LEU A 19 35.98 -7.39 -98.01
CA LEU A 19 35.87 -8.38 -96.93
C LEU A 19 37.09 -8.39 -95.99
N LEU A 20 38.17 -7.67 -96.34
CA LEU A 20 39.35 -7.48 -95.48
C LEU A 20 39.49 -6.05 -94.91
N LEU A 21 38.51 -5.18 -95.16
CA LEU A 21 38.41 -3.84 -94.54
C LEU A 21 37.44 -3.79 -93.34
N CYS A 22 36.98 -4.94 -92.84
CA CYS A 22 36.10 -5.03 -91.66
C CYS A 22 36.68 -5.87 -90.51
N LEU A 23 38.00 -6.05 -90.42
CA LEU A 23 38.63 -6.64 -89.23
C LEU A 23 39.91 -5.90 -88.85
N ALA A 24 39.92 -5.45 -87.59
CA ALA A 24 41.05 -4.97 -86.79
C ALA A 24 41.50 -3.50 -86.97
N SER A 25 40.58 -2.58 -86.69
CA SER A 25 40.92 -1.40 -85.87
C SER A 25 39.75 -1.05 -84.94
N CYS A 26 39.37 -1.98 -84.05
CA CYS A 26 38.86 -1.59 -82.75
C CYS A 26 40.08 -1.40 -81.86
N LYS A 27 40.40 -0.16 -81.48
CA LYS A 27 41.09 0.04 -80.20
C LYS A 27 40.11 -0.50 -79.16
N GLU A 28 40.49 -1.54 -78.43
CA GLU A 28 39.78 -1.91 -77.20
C GLU A 28 39.79 -0.65 -76.32
N GLU A 29 38.60 -0.09 -76.01
CA GLU A 29 38.50 0.91 -74.95
C GLU A 29 38.97 0.25 -73.66
N GLU A 30 39.90 0.88 -72.94
CA GLU A 30 40.33 0.34 -71.65
C GLU A 30 39.12 0.23 -70.72
N GLU A 31 38.91 -0.96 -70.16
CA GLU A 31 37.85 -1.20 -69.19
C GLU A 31 38.12 -0.32 -67.95
N PHE A 32 37.09 0.37 -67.46
CA PHE A 32 37.19 1.15 -66.24
C PHE A 32 35.99 0.87 -65.31
N LEU A 33 36.25 1.00 -64.02
CA LEU A 33 35.25 0.91 -62.96
C LEU A 33 35.60 1.94 -61.89
N THR A 34 34.63 2.77 -61.53
CA THR A 34 34.74 3.74 -60.44
C THR A 34 33.49 3.70 -59.57
N ILE A 35 33.68 3.75 -58.25
CA ILE A 35 32.59 3.89 -57.28
C ILE A 35 32.63 5.27 -56.61
N SER A 36 31.48 5.80 -56.24
CA SER A 36 31.36 7.18 -55.71
C SER A 36 32.06 7.39 -54.36
N VAL A 37 32.25 6.33 -53.58
CA VAL A 37 32.94 6.33 -52.28
C VAL A 37 33.71 5.03 -52.08
N SER A 38 34.86 5.10 -51.41
CA SER A 38 35.68 3.93 -51.07
C SER A 38 35.46 3.43 -49.64
N GLU A 39 34.80 4.22 -48.78
CA GLU A 39 34.52 3.87 -47.39
C GLU A 39 33.15 4.39 -46.92
N LEU A 40 32.50 3.61 -46.04
CA LEU A 40 31.28 3.99 -45.34
C LEU A 40 31.40 3.65 -43.85
N ASN A 41 31.05 4.62 -43.00
CA ASN A 41 30.93 4.45 -41.56
C ASN A 41 29.45 4.44 -41.17
N ILE A 42 28.99 3.30 -40.64
CA ILE A 42 27.58 3.02 -40.39
C ILE A 42 27.32 3.01 -38.88
N PRO A 43 26.25 3.68 -38.39
CA PRO A 43 25.87 3.60 -36.99
C PRO A 43 25.42 2.18 -36.62
N ALA A 44 25.53 1.83 -35.33
CA ALA A 44 25.11 0.53 -34.83
C ALA A 44 23.66 0.20 -35.21
N LYS A 45 22.75 1.18 -35.18
CA LYS A 45 21.33 1.01 -35.55
C LYS A 45 21.10 0.52 -36.99
N GLY A 46 22.10 0.64 -37.86
CA GLY A 46 21.96 0.41 -39.29
C GLY A 46 21.29 1.58 -40.00
N GLU A 47 21.44 1.63 -41.32
CA GLU A 47 20.85 2.63 -42.20
C GLU A 47 20.87 2.14 -43.65
N GLU A 48 20.26 2.90 -44.54
CA GLU A 48 20.39 2.71 -45.98
C GLU A 48 21.35 3.75 -46.56
N LYS A 49 22.24 3.32 -47.46
CA LYS A 49 23.10 4.20 -48.26
C LYS A 49 22.96 3.87 -49.74
N SER A 50 23.13 4.88 -50.58
CA SER A 50 23.26 4.70 -52.02
C SER A 50 24.67 5.04 -52.46
N ILE A 51 25.21 4.26 -53.39
CA ILE A 51 26.48 4.54 -54.06
C ILE A 51 26.26 4.50 -55.57
N ASP A 52 27.04 5.30 -56.31
CA ASP A 52 27.01 5.27 -57.76
C ASP A 52 28.20 4.48 -58.28
N ILE A 53 27.94 3.61 -59.25
CA ILE A 53 28.92 2.83 -59.98
C ILE A 53 28.95 3.36 -61.40
N HIS A 54 30.14 3.67 -61.91
CA HIS A 54 30.35 4.08 -63.29
C HIS A 54 31.37 3.16 -63.96
N THR A 55 30.94 2.50 -65.04
CA THR A 55 31.72 1.48 -65.77
C THR A 55 31.30 1.43 -67.25
N ASN A 56 32.23 1.06 -68.13
CA ASN A 56 31.98 0.74 -69.54
C ASN A 56 31.81 -0.77 -69.79
N SER A 57 31.76 -1.59 -68.73
CA SER A 57 31.55 -3.05 -68.77
C SER A 57 30.46 -3.50 -67.80
N VAL A 58 29.80 -4.62 -68.10
CA VAL A 58 28.86 -5.28 -67.18
C VAL A 58 29.57 -5.55 -65.86
N TRP A 59 28.93 -5.19 -64.76
CA TRP A 59 29.51 -5.30 -63.43
C TRP A 59 28.75 -6.29 -62.55
N ILE A 60 29.47 -6.84 -61.58
CA ILE A 60 28.92 -7.63 -60.47
C ILE A 60 29.44 -7.10 -59.15
N ALA A 61 28.66 -7.23 -58.09
CA ALA A 61 29.03 -6.91 -56.71
C ALA A 61 28.99 -8.15 -55.84
N GLU A 62 29.93 -8.26 -54.90
CA GLU A 62 30.00 -9.35 -53.93
C GLU A 62 30.30 -8.80 -52.54
N VAL A 63 29.52 -9.22 -51.54
CA VAL A 63 29.77 -8.89 -50.13
C VAL A 63 30.79 -9.89 -49.57
N MET A 64 31.88 -9.35 -49.03
CA MET A 64 33.04 -10.11 -48.56
C MET A 64 33.29 -9.88 -47.06
N PRO A 65 33.60 -10.95 -46.31
CA PRO A 65 33.34 -12.36 -46.64
C PRO A 65 31.84 -12.65 -46.77
N ALA A 66 31.46 -13.74 -47.46
CA ALA A 66 30.06 -14.08 -47.75
C ALA A 66 29.14 -14.15 -46.50
N GLY A 67 29.68 -14.39 -45.31
CA GLY A 67 28.93 -14.36 -44.04
C GLY A 67 28.36 -12.98 -43.66
N ASN A 68 28.92 -11.90 -44.20
CA ASN A 68 28.44 -10.53 -43.96
C ASN A 68 27.15 -10.20 -44.72
N SER A 69 26.71 -11.04 -45.67
CA SER A 69 25.41 -10.92 -46.36
C SER A 69 24.21 -11.06 -45.42
N SER A 70 24.44 -11.43 -44.15
CA SER A 70 23.43 -11.42 -43.09
C SER A 70 23.07 -10.02 -42.58
N TRP A 71 23.96 -9.03 -42.76
CA TRP A 71 23.76 -7.66 -42.28
C TRP A 71 24.09 -6.56 -43.31
N VAL A 72 24.69 -6.90 -44.44
CA VAL A 72 24.87 -6.01 -45.61
C VAL A 72 24.09 -6.58 -46.79
N THR A 73 23.06 -5.88 -47.26
CA THR A 73 22.22 -6.33 -48.36
C THR A 73 22.20 -5.29 -49.47
N LEU A 74 22.52 -5.69 -50.70
CA LEU A 74 22.40 -4.84 -51.87
C LEU A 74 21.07 -5.14 -52.57
N ASN A 75 20.40 -4.11 -53.05
CA ASN A 75 19.21 -4.26 -53.88
C ASN A 75 19.53 -4.79 -55.30
N THR A 76 20.77 -4.63 -55.76
CA THR A 76 21.20 -4.98 -57.11
C THR A 76 22.66 -5.47 -57.06
N MET A 77 22.87 -6.72 -57.48
CA MET A 77 24.17 -7.40 -57.40
C MET A 77 24.92 -7.43 -58.74
N SER A 78 24.31 -6.91 -59.80
CA SER A 78 24.90 -6.81 -61.14
C SER A 78 24.19 -5.75 -61.96
N GLY A 79 24.89 -5.13 -62.91
CA GLY A 79 24.28 -4.16 -63.81
C GLY A 79 25.02 -4.06 -65.14
N ASP A 80 24.37 -3.40 -66.09
CA ASP A 80 24.92 -3.20 -67.44
C ASP A 80 26.06 -2.17 -67.44
N ALA A 81 26.74 -2.06 -68.59
CA ALA A 81 27.80 -1.10 -68.85
C ALA A 81 27.28 0.35 -68.90
N ASN A 82 26.97 0.93 -67.74
CA ASN A 82 26.50 2.31 -67.59
C ASN A 82 26.74 2.84 -66.16
N THR A 83 26.24 4.04 -65.88
CA THR A 83 26.13 4.55 -64.51
C THR A 83 24.90 3.95 -63.82
N SER A 84 25.10 3.28 -62.69
CA SER A 84 24.05 2.63 -61.90
C SER A 84 24.15 3.06 -60.42
N SER A 85 23.01 3.34 -59.78
CA SER A 85 22.93 3.58 -58.33
C SER A 85 22.57 2.28 -57.60
N VAL A 86 23.40 1.87 -56.64
CA VAL A 86 23.19 0.68 -55.81
C VAL A 86 22.79 1.10 -54.40
N HIS A 87 21.67 0.57 -53.93
CA HIS A 87 21.19 0.78 -52.57
C HIS A 87 21.67 -0.35 -51.67
N ILE A 88 22.33 0.02 -50.58
CA ILE A 88 22.91 -0.88 -49.60
C ILE A 88 22.17 -0.67 -48.29
N MET A 89 21.54 -1.74 -47.80
CA MET A 89 20.88 -1.78 -46.51
C MET A 89 21.81 -2.42 -45.49
N PHE A 90 22.02 -1.73 -44.36
CA PHE A 90 22.78 -2.24 -43.22
C PHE A 90 21.83 -2.59 -42.07
N ALA A 91 21.80 -3.85 -41.65
CA ALA A 91 21.05 -4.27 -40.47
C ALA A 91 21.72 -3.76 -39.19
N GLU A 92 20.95 -3.69 -38.09
CA GLU A 92 21.47 -3.29 -36.78
C GLU A 92 22.60 -4.22 -36.30
N ASN A 93 23.67 -3.63 -35.76
CA ASN A 93 24.72 -4.34 -35.04
C ASN A 93 24.35 -4.45 -33.57
N ASN A 94 23.95 -5.65 -33.16
CA ASN A 94 23.54 -5.93 -31.78
C ASN A 94 24.68 -6.40 -30.87
N THR A 95 25.93 -6.44 -31.38
CA THR A 95 27.11 -6.85 -30.62
C THR A 95 27.84 -5.65 -30.01
N ASP A 96 28.67 -5.92 -29.01
CA ASP A 96 29.59 -4.98 -28.35
C ASP A 96 30.92 -4.80 -29.11
N GLN A 97 31.00 -5.31 -30.33
CA GLN A 97 32.18 -5.22 -31.19
C GLN A 97 31.84 -4.56 -32.51
N GLU A 98 32.73 -3.66 -32.95
CA GLU A 98 32.72 -3.13 -34.30
C GLU A 98 32.82 -4.28 -35.30
N ARG A 99 32.07 -4.20 -36.40
CA ARG A 99 32.12 -5.19 -37.47
C ARG A 99 32.41 -4.53 -38.81
N THR A 100 33.19 -5.22 -39.63
CA THR A 100 33.62 -4.73 -40.93
C THR A 100 33.18 -5.65 -42.06
N ALA A 101 32.85 -5.07 -43.21
CA ALA A 101 32.63 -5.78 -44.45
C ALA A 101 33.32 -5.06 -45.61
N GLU A 102 33.48 -5.76 -46.72
CA GLU A 102 33.93 -5.17 -47.98
C GLU A 102 32.92 -5.54 -49.07
N ILE A 103 32.51 -4.59 -49.89
CA ILE A 103 31.76 -4.90 -51.11
C ILE A 103 32.74 -4.76 -52.27
N LEU A 104 32.98 -5.87 -52.97
CA LEU A 104 33.86 -5.92 -54.11
C LEU A 104 33.04 -5.80 -55.40
N PHE A 105 33.27 -4.72 -56.14
CA PHE A 105 32.71 -4.50 -57.47
C PHE A 105 33.71 -4.94 -58.52
N ARG A 106 33.27 -5.71 -59.50
CA ARG A 106 34.11 -6.18 -60.63
C ARG A 106 33.43 -5.84 -61.94
N ALA A 107 34.20 -5.28 -62.87
CA ALA A 107 33.76 -5.05 -64.25
C ALA A 107 34.92 -5.42 -65.18
N GLY A 108 34.74 -6.50 -65.96
CA GLY A 108 35.81 -7.09 -66.77
C GLY A 108 37.02 -7.51 -65.91
N LYS A 109 38.19 -6.95 -66.22
CA LYS A 109 39.46 -7.17 -65.49
C LYS A 109 39.69 -6.18 -64.35
N THR A 110 38.83 -5.17 -64.19
CA THR A 110 38.96 -4.14 -63.15
C THR A 110 38.11 -4.48 -61.92
N ALA A 111 38.59 -4.05 -60.75
CA ALA A 111 37.86 -4.20 -59.50
C ALA A 111 38.07 -3.00 -58.59
N GLN A 112 37.02 -2.60 -57.87
CA GLN A 112 37.09 -1.61 -56.80
C GLN A 112 36.36 -2.13 -55.58
N SER A 113 36.83 -1.75 -54.40
CA SER A 113 36.24 -2.20 -53.16
C SER A 113 35.76 -1.04 -52.30
N LEU A 114 34.59 -1.25 -51.70
CA LEU A 114 33.99 -0.37 -50.72
C LEU A 114 34.18 -0.99 -49.33
N LYS A 115 34.92 -0.31 -48.46
CA LYS A 115 35.07 -0.72 -47.06
C LYS A 115 33.89 -0.22 -46.24
N ILE A 116 33.31 -1.11 -45.44
CA ILE A 116 32.24 -0.79 -44.51
C ILE A 116 32.73 -1.06 -43.10
N THR A 117 32.61 -0.04 -42.25
CA THR A 117 32.80 -0.17 -40.81
C THR A 117 31.49 0.18 -40.12
N GLN A 118 30.92 -0.76 -39.37
CA GLN A 118 29.72 -0.53 -38.59
C GLN A 118 30.04 -0.58 -37.09
N LYS A 119 29.75 0.51 -36.39
CA LYS A 119 30.01 0.65 -34.95
C LYS A 119 29.31 -0.43 -34.13
N GLU A 120 29.91 -0.79 -33.00
CA GLU A 120 29.31 -1.59 -31.94
C GLU A 120 28.06 -0.92 -31.34
N LYS A 121 27.21 -1.73 -30.73
CA LYS A 121 26.07 -1.27 -29.94
C LYS A 121 26.56 -0.46 -28.74
N THR A 122 26.00 0.74 -28.55
CA THR A 122 26.22 1.52 -27.33
C THR A 122 25.56 0.83 -26.13
N THR A 123 26.36 0.58 -25.10
CA THR A 123 25.93 0.06 -23.80
C THR A 123 26.21 1.14 -22.75
N LEU A 124 25.14 1.62 -22.11
CA LEU A 124 25.16 2.41 -20.89
C LEU A 124 23.95 1.96 -20.09
N VAL A 125 24.13 0.90 -19.31
CA VAL A 125 23.03 0.25 -18.61
C VAL A 125 23.33 0.25 -17.13
N VAL A 126 22.30 0.64 -16.39
CA VAL A 126 22.31 0.61 -14.94
C VAL A 126 21.54 -0.60 -14.46
N SER A 127 22.16 -1.39 -13.58
CA SER A 127 21.44 -2.41 -12.83
C SER A 127 20.57 -1.74 -11.76
N ASP A 128 19.35 -2.24 -11.56
CA ASP A 128 18.41 -1.81 -10.52
C ASP A 128 18.04 -0.31 -10.53
N ARG A 129 17.01 0.05 -11.30
CA ARG A 129 16.54 1.44 -11.50
C ARG A 129 15.80 2.05 -10.31
N GLY A 130 15.53 1.27 -9.26
CA GLY A 130 14.79 1.70 -8.08
C GLY A 130 15.45 1.19 -6.81
N TRP A 131 15.93 2.10 -5.97
CA TRP A 131 16.62 1.79 -4.72
C TRP A 131 15.76 2.24 -3.55
N TYR A 132 15.36 1.28 -2.72
CA TYR A 132 14.69 1.54 -1.46
C TYR A 132 15.69 1.46 -0.32
N ILE A 133 15.92 2.59 0.35
CA ILE A 133 16.94 2.73 1.38
C ILE A 133 16.27 2.95 2.74
N GLY A 134 16.68 2.17 3.74
CA GLY A 134 16.23 2.35 5.12
C GLY A 134 16.56 3.74 5.66
N GLN A 135 15.82 4.19 6.66
CA GLN A 135 15.94 5.55 7.22
C GLN A 135 17.37 5.95 7.61
N PRO A 136 18.20 5.08 8.24
CA PRO A 136 19.57 5.45 8.64
C PRO A 136 20.46 5.89 7.48
N GLY A 137 20.13 5.49 6.24
CA GLY A 137 21.02 5.66 5.10
C GLY A 137 22.21 4.72 5.18
N GLY A 138 23.28 5.04 4.45
CA GLY A 138 24.43 4.16 4.32
C GLY A 138 25.23 4.40 3.05
N ARG A 139 26.06 3.43 2.69
CA ARG A 139 26.93 3.51 1.51
C ARG A 139 26.86 2.22 0.71
N TRP A 140 26.51 2.31 -0.56
CA TRP A 140 26.36 1.16 -1.46
C TRP A 140 27.23 1.30 -2.70
N PRO A 141 27.84 0.19 -3.18
CA PRO A 141 28.47 0.16 -4.48
C PRO A 141 27.40 0.21 -5.57
N PHE A 142 27.72 0.92 -6.63
CA PHE A 142 26.87 1.17 -7.78
C PHE A 142 27.64 0.83 -9.06
N PRO A 143 27.47 -0.38 -9.62
CA PRO A 143 28.14 -0.77 -10.86
C PRO A 143 27.41 -0.18 -12.07
N ILE A 144 28.18 0.37 -13.02
CA ILE A 144 27.67 0.82 -14.32
C ILE A 144 28.28 -0.09 -15.38
N ASP A 145 27.43 -0.75 -16.18
CA ASP A 145 27.88 -1.46 -17.37
C ASP A 145 27.92 -0.50 -18.55
N ARG A 146 29.10 -0.27 -19.11
CA ARG A 146 29.34 0.80 -20.08
C ARG A 146 30.45 0.49 -21.08
N ASN A 147 30.25 0.85 -22.34
CA ASN A 147 31.30 0.94 -23.37
C ASN A 147 31.48 2.37 -23.93
N VAL A 148 30.87 3.36 -23.30
CA VAL A 148 31.00 4.80 -23.62
C VAL A 148 31.39 5.61 -22.38
N ASP A 149 31.98 6.79 -22.56
CA ASP A 149 32.18 7.72 -21.45
C ASP A 149 30.86 8.36 -21.01
N TYR A 150 30.73 8.65 -19.71
CA TYR A 150 29.51 9.16 -19.11
C TYR A 150 29.78 10.20 -18.02
N THR A 151 28.73 10.93 -17.67
CA THR A 151 28.67 11.86 -16.53
C THR A 151 27.54 11.44 -15.60
N VAL A 152 27.70 11.74 -14.31
CA VAL A 152 26.68 11.47 -13.29
C VAL A 152 26.30 12.74 -12.57
N SER A 153 25.01 12.96 -12.35
CA SER A 153 24.51 14.09 -11.57
C SER A 153 23.32 13.68 -10.70
N ILE A 154 23.13 14.40 -9.60
CA ILE A 154 22.05 14.16 -8.64
C ILE A 154 20.97 15.21 -8.85
N SER A 155 19.70 14.79 -8.76
CA SER A 155 18.55 15.68 -8.84
C SER A 155 18.62 16.80 -7.80
N PRO A 156 18.23 18.04 -8.13
CA PRO A 156 18.45 19.20 -7.27
C PRO A 156 17.99 19.02 -5.81
N GLU A 157 16.81 18.44 -5.63
CA GLU A 157 16.18 18.14 -4.35
C GLU A 157 16.93 17.09 -3.52
N ALA A 158 17.75 16.26 -4.15
CA ALA A 158 18.46 15.16 -3.49
C ALA A 158 19.91 15.47 -3.11
N ARG A 159 20.48 16.58 -3.58
CA ARG A 159 21.89 16.95 -3.38
C ARG A 159 22.29 17.17 -1.92
N SER A 160 21.33 17.43 -1.04
CA SER A 160 21.59 17.63 0.39
C SER A 160 21.82 16.31 1.15
N TRP A 161 21.35 15.18 0.59
CA TRP A 161 21.36 13.88 1.26
C TRP A 161 21.91 12.72 0.43
N LEU A 162 22.04 12.86 -0.89
CA LEU A 162 22.79 11.94 -1.74
C LEU A 162 24.17 12.51 -2.07
N GLN A 163 25.18 11.64 -2.02
CA GLN A 163 26.54 11.97 -2.42
C GLN A 163 27.19 10.81 -3.18
N LEU A 164 27.83 11.12 -4.30
CA LEU A 164 28.59 10.15 -5.10
C LEU A 164 30.09 10.27 -4.80
N SER A 165 30.77 9.13 -4.82
CA SER A 165 32.23 9.04 -4.71
C SER A 165 32.78 7.94 -5.61
N GLU A 166 33.98 8.14 -6.16
CA GLU A 166 34.68 7.16 -6.99
C GLU A 166 35.80 6.47 -6.18
N THR A 167 36.08 5.21 -6.47
CA THR A 167 37.35 4.58 -6.07
C THR A 167 38.16 4.23 -7.30
N LYS A 168 39.39 4.75 -7.40
CA LYS A 168 40.33 4.37 -8.46
C LYS A 168 40.88 2.95 -8.19
N ALA A 169 40.12 1.93 -8.58
CA ALA A 169 40.62 0.57 -8.72
C ALA A 169 40.91 0.30 -10.21
N ILE A 170 42.02 -0.39 -10.50
CA ILE A 170 42.64 -0.51 -11.83
C ILE A 170 41.76 -1.25 -12.87
N THR A 171 40.65 -1.89 -12.48
CA THR A 171 39.93 -2.83 -13.36
C THR A 171 38.40 -2.72 -13.40
N THR A 172 37.75 -1.86 -12.60
CA THR A 172 36.27 -1.70 -12.62
C THR A 172 35.84 -0.31 -12.14
N ASP A 173 35.05 0.42 -12.94
CA ASP A 173 34.42 1.68 -12.53
C ASP A 173 33.28 1.40 -11.53
N THR A 174 33.60 1.28 -10.25
CA THR A 174 32.57 1.19 -9.20
C THR A 174 32.38 2.56 -8.57
N LEU A 175 31.19 3.13 -8.75
CA LEU A 175 30.76 4.32 -8.02
C LEU A 175 30.20 3.91 -6.66
N TYR A 176 30.25 4.81 -5.69
CA TYR A 176 29.60 4.62 -4.40
C TYR A 176 28.59 5.72 -4.15
N LEU A 177 27.35 5.33 -3.90
CA LEU A 177 26.32 6.21 -3.40
C LEU A 177 26.36 6.22 -1.87
N THR A 178 26.55 7.39 -1.29
CA THR A 178 26.33 7.65 0.13
C THR A 178 24.99 8.34 0.30
N VAL A 179 24.12 7.74 1.10
CA VAL A 179 22.80 8.25 1.46
C VAL A 179 22.88 8.69 2.91
N ARG A 180 22.67 9.98 3.19
CA ARG A 180 22.60 10.50 4.57
C ARG A 180 21.33 10.04 5.26
N GLU A 181 21.34 10.04 6.58
CA GLU A 181 20.16 9.78 7.39
C GLU A 181 18.99 10.71 7.02
N ASN A 182 17.77 10.18 6.98
CA ASN A 182 16.57 10.99 6.84
C ASN A 182 15.98 11.34 8.21
N LEU A 183 16.07 12.61 8.63
CA LEU A 183 15.52 13.06 9.92
C LEU A 183 14.07 13.54 9.82
N GLU A 184 13.50 13.57 8.62
CA GLU A 184 12.15 14.08 8.37
C GLU A 184 11.08 13.01 8.67
N PRO A 185 9.86 13.42 9.05
CA PRO A 185 8.75 12.51 9.31
C PRO A 185 8.12 11.93 8.03
N GLU A 186 8.60 12.37 6.86
CA GLU A 186 8.14 11.95 5.54
C GLU A 186 9.25 11.23 4.76
N MET A 187 8.83 10.27 3.93
CA MET A 187 9.70 9.61 2.96
C MET A 187 10.18 10.66 1.96
N ARG A 188 11.44 10.55 1.54
CA ARG A 188 12.02 11.44 0.53
C ARG A 188 12.50 10.67 -0.68
N GLU A 189 12.43 11.32 -1.83
CA GLU A 189 12.79 10.74 -3.13
C GLU A 189 13.84 11.61 -3.82
N GLY A 190 14.68 10.96 -4.61
CA GLY A 190 15.74 11.60 -5.38
C GLY A 190 16.09 10.78 -6.61
N ALA A 191 16.82 11.38 -7.54
CA ALA A 191 17.27 10.69 -8.74
C ALA A 191 18.76 10.89 -8.99
N ILE A 192 19.38 9.87 -9.57
CA ILE A 192 20.74 9.91 -10.10
C ILE A 192 20.66 9.78 -11.61
N TYR A 193 21.06 10.83 -12.32
CA TYR A 193 21.07 10.88 -13.77
C TYR A 193 22.43 10.49 -14.30
N ILE A 194 22.45 9.52 -15.21
CA ILE A 194 23.67 9.03 -15.86
C ILE A 194 23.52 9.29 -17.35
N LYS A 195 24.44 10.04 -17.94
CA LYS A 195 24.35 10.49 -19.32
C LYS A 195 25.66 10.24 -20.06
N ALA A 196 25.59 9.59 -21.21
CA ALA A 196 26.75 9.44 -22.08
C ALA A 196 27.24 10.82 -22.57
N THR A 197 28.56 10.97 -22.69
CA THR A 197 29.17 12.25 -23.05
C THR A 197 28.98 12.58 -24.55
N ASP A 198 29.13 11.59 -25.41
CA ASP A 198 29.24 11.79 -26.87
C ASP A 198 28.03 11.27 -27.67
N VAL A 199 27.06 10.64 -27.01
CA VAL A 199 25.85 10.07 -27.63
C VAL A 199 24.61 10.35 -26.77
N SER A 200 23.41 10.23 -27.35
CA SER A 200 22.16 10.55 -26.66
C SER A 200 21.66 9.48 -25.67
N ALA A 201 22.52 8.55 -25.25
CA ALA A 201 22.18 7.52 -24.27
C ALA A 201 22.16 8.12 -22.85
N ALA A 202 21.13 7.79 -22.08
CA ALA A 202 21.02 8.17 -20.68
C ALA A 202 20.19 7.13 -19.91
N ASP A 203 20.44 7.01 -18.61
CA ASP A 203 19.63 6.21 -17.69
C ASP A 203 19.44 6.96 -16.37
N THR A 204 18.50 6.50 -15.54
CA THR A 204 18.15 7.13 -14.27
C THR A 204 17.89 6.09 -13.19
N ILE A 205 18.44 6.33 -12.00
CA ILE A 205 18.12 5.57 -10.80
C ILE A 205 17.24 6.44 -9.93
N PHE A 206 16.11 5.89 -9.50
CA PHE A 206 15.26 6.49 -8.49
C PHE A 206 15.67 5.94 -7.12
N VAL A 207 15.88 6.83 -6.17
CA VAL A 207 16.23 6.50 -4.79
C VAL A 207 15.11 7.00 -3.88
N SER A 208 14.46 6.10 -3.17
CA SER A 208 13.51 6.41 -2.10
C SER A 208 14.13 6.07 -0.75
N GLN A 209 13.90 6.92 0.24
CA GLN A 209 14.41 6.71 1.60
C GLN A 209 13.32 6.91 2.65
N GLU A 210 13.19 5.92 3.54
CA GLU A 210 12.21 5.92 4.63
C GLU A 210 12.29 7.16 5.53
N ALA A 211 11.14 7.52 6.10
CA ALA A 211 11.00 8.57 7.12
C ALA A 211 11.56 8.12 8.48
N LEU A 212 11.97 9.08 9.32
CA LEU A 212 12.24 8.81 10.74
C LEU A 212 10.94 8.72 11.53
N GLN A 213 10.70 7.53 12.11
CA GLN A 213 9.56 7.24 12.95
C GLN A 213 9.99 6.44 14.17
N ILE A 214 9.30 6.68 15.29
CA ILE A 214 9.37 5.86 16.49
C ILE A 214 7.97 5.77 17.11
N THR A 215 7.56 4.57 17.48
CA THR A 215 6.31 4.29 18.20
C THR A 215 6.58 3.42 19.42
N VAL A 216 5.72 3.58 20.42
CA VAL A 216 5.70 2.79 21.65
C VAL A 216 4.31 2.19 21.83
N SER A 217 4.20 0.98 22.37
CA SER A 217 2.90 0.33 22.59
C SER A 217 2.04 1.02 23.64
N THR A 218 2.66 1.76 24.57
CA THR A 218 1.97 2.60 25.54
C THR A 218 2.78 3.83 25.90
N GLU A 219 2.10 4.92 26.23
CA GLU A 219 2.68 6.15 26.76
C GLU A 219 2.59 6.22 28.30
N GLN A 220 1.90 5.27 28.91
CA GLN A 220 1.71 5.22 30.35
C GLN A 220 1.55 3.79 30.88
N LEU A 221 2.24 3.48 31.96
CA LEU A 221 2.05 2.28 32.77
C LEU A 221 1.62 2.71 34.19
N ASP A 222 0.47 2.20 34.62
CA ASP A 222 -0.09 2.48 35.94
C ASP A 222 0.10 1.25 36.84
N PHE A 223 0.60 1.47 38.06
CA PHE A 223 0.87 0.43 39.05
C PHE A 223 0.18 0.74 40.39
N ALA A 224 -0.31 -0.31 41.05
CA ALA A 224 -0.82 -0.21 42.41
C ALA A 224 0.34 -0.01 43.41
N SER A 225 0.01 0.32 44.66
CA SER A 225 1.00 0.47 45.74
C SER A 225 1.87 -0.79 45.94
N GLU A 226 1.33 -1.98 45.65
CA GLU A 226 2.03 -3.27 45.74
C GLU A 226 3.23 -3.38 44.79
N GLY A 227 3.21 -2.64 43.67
CA GLY A 227 4.16 -2.78 42.56
C GLY A 227 3.66 -3.71 41.44
N GLY A 228 4.55 -4.14 40.56
CA GLY A 228 4.24 -5.06 39.45
C GLY A 228 5.23 -4.99 38.29
N SER A 229 4.86 -5.62 37.18
CA SER A 229 5.62 -5.58 35.93
C SER A 229 4.79 -5.05 34.76
N GLY A 230 5.46 -4.43 33.80
CA GLY A 230 4.86 -3.99 32.55
C GLY A 230 5.85 -4.16 31.39
N VAL A 231 5.34 -4.10 30.17
CA VAL A 231 6.15 -4.23 28.94
C VAL A 231 5.83 -3.10 27.98
N ILE A 232 6.87 -2.55 27.36
CA ILE A 232 6.76 -1.53 26.32
C ILE A 232 7.40 -2.10 25.06
N SER A 233 6.62 -2.24 24.00
CA SER A 233 7.16 -2.52 22.66
C SER A 233 7.58 -1.23 21.98
N ILE A 234 8.73 -1.27 21.31
CA ILE A 234 9.33 -0.14 20.61
C ILE A 234 9.51 -0.54 19.15
N ASN A 235 8.99 0.29 18.26
CA ASN A 235 9.26 0.19 16.83
C ASN A 235 9.90 1.51 16.37
N SER A 236 10.94 1.42 15.54
CA SER A 236 11.57 2.58 14.93
C SER A 236 12.07 2.24 13.55
N THR A 237 12.01 3.18 12.63
CA THR A 237 12.66 3.05 11.31
C THR A 237 14.18 3.22 11.41
N HIS A 238 14.69 3.80 12.50
CA HIS A 238 16.12 3.83 12.79
C HIS A 238 16.54 2.49 13.40
N THR A 239 17.21 1.67 12.58
CA THR A 239 17.49 0.27 12.91
C THR A 239 18.92 -0.13 12.59
N ASP A 240 19.37 -1.20 13.26
CA ASP A 240 20.61 -1.88 12.94
C ASP A 240 20.48 -2.72 11.65
N HIS A 241 21.56 -3.40 11.27
CA HIS A 241 21.60 -4.29 10.10
C HIS A 241 20.63 -5.49 10.15
N ASN A 242 20.10 -5.82 11.34
CA ASN A 242 19.12 -6.89 11.54
C ASN A 242 17.69 -6.35 11.71
N TYR A 243 17.46 -5.06 11.40
CA TYR A 243 16.18 -4.37 11.55
C TYR A 243 15.71 -4.28 13.01
N ASN A 244 16.63 -4.32 13.97
CA ASN A 244 16.33 -4.06 15.37
C ASN A 244 16.36 -2.55 15.65
N PRO A 245 15.39 -1.99 16.40
CA PRO A 245 15.38 -0.58 16.74
C PRO A 245 16.63 -0.15 17.48
N GLU A 246 17.31 0.89 16.99
CA GLU A 246 18.46 1.50 17.66
C GLU A 246 18.01 2.71 18.49
N TYR A 247 18.03 2.56 19.81
CA TYR A 247 17.69 3.66 20.72
C TYR A 247 18.43 3.56 22.05
N THR A 248 18.40 4.69 22.76
CA THR A 248 18.77 4.79 24.16
C THR A 248 17.54 5.13 24.99
N TYR A 249 17.53 4.75 26.27
CA TYR A 249 16.51 5.19 27.21
C TYR A 249 17.16 5.82 28.42
N VAL A 250 16.51 6.85 28.98
CA VAL A 250 16.93 7.51 30.21
C VAL A 250 15.76 7.52 31.18
N ILE A 251 16.05 7.15 32.43
CA ILE A 251 15.14 7.29 33.57
C ILE A 251 15.83 8.17 34.62
N GLU A 252 15.06 8.95 35.37
CA GLU A 252 15.59 9.83 36.42
C GLU A 252 16.34 9.02 37.49
N PRO A 253 17.57 9.38 37.90
CA PRO A 253 18.39 8.57 38.80
C PRO A 253 17.71 8.21 40.12
N GLU A 254 16.95 9.13 40.73
CA GLU A 254 16.17 8.85 41.94
C GLU A 254 15.14 7.71 41.78
N THR A 255 14.62 7.52 40.56
CA THR A 255 13.57 6.53 40.27
C THR A 255 14.11 5.12 40.06
N ALA A 256 15.40 4.98 39.73
CA ALA A 256 16.04 3.67 39.51
C ALA A 256 16.02 2.76 40.74
N SER A 257 15.81 3.34 41.94
CA SER A 257 15.66 2.60 43.20
C SER A 257 14.38 1.76 43.26
N TRP A 258 13.32 2.18 42.55
CA TRP A 258 12.00 1.55 42.63
C TRP A 258 11.39 1.18 41.28
N CYS A 259 11.91 1.72 40.17
CA CYS A 259 11.52 1.41 38.79
C CYS A 259 12.75 0.89 38.03
N GLN A 260 12.77 -0.41 37.74
CA GLN A 260 13.85 -1.07 37.02
C GLN A 260 13.44 -1.32 35.58
N ILE A 261 14.35 -1.07 34.65
CA ILE A 261 14.12 -1.28 33.21
C ILE A 261 15.15 -2.27 32.69
N LYS A 262 14.67 -3.33 32.04
CA LYS A 262 15.51 -4.28 31.31
C LYS A 262 15.16 -4.23 29.82
N LYS A 263 16.14 -3.92 28.98
CA LYS A 263 16.01 -3.97 27.52
C LYS A 263 16.19 -5.40 27.00
N SER A 264 15.37 -5.82 26.04
CA SER A 264 15.56 -7.10 25.32
C SER A 264 16.81 -7.08 24.45
N GLU A 265 17.33 -8.26 24.10
CA GLU A 265 18.54 -8.38 23.27
C GLU A 265 18.33 -7.79 21.86
N ASP A 266 17.15 -8.00 21.27
CA ASP A 266 16.74 -7.42 19.99
C ASP A 266 16.30 -5.95 20.09
N SER A 267 16.40 -5.34 21.28
CA SER A 267 15.94 -3.99 21.61
C SER A 267 14.45 -3.72 21.38
N LYS A 268 13.64 -4.67 20.90
CA LYS A 268 12.22 -4.43 20.60
C LYS A 268 11.37 -4.18 21.84
N LEU A 269 11.84 -4.60 23.02
CA LEU A 269 11.09 -4.53 24.27
C LEU A 269 11.87 -3.83 25.40
N LEU A 270 11.16 -3.06 26.20
CA LEU A 270 11.56 -2.67 27.55
C LEU A 270 10.63 -3.34 28.57
N PHE A 271 11.21 -4.18 29.43
CA PHE A 271 10.53 -4.74 30.60
C PHE A 271 10.69 -3.79 31.77
N VAL A 272 9.58 -3.32 32.32
CA VAL A 272 9.52 -2.41 33.46
C VAL A 272 9.10 -3.19 34.69
N SER A 273 9.84 -3.05 35.79
CA SER A 273 9.52 -3.66 37.09
C SER A 273 9.47 -2.59 38.16
N VAL A 274 8.34 -2.49 38.85
CA VAL A 274 8.06 -1.50 39.88
C VAL A 274 7.95 -2.20 41.23
N SER A 275 8.80 -1.80 42.18
CA SER A 275 8.78 -2.29 43.55
C SER A 275 7.60 -1.72 44.36
N THR A 276 7.30 -2.33 45.50
CA THR A 276 6.29 -1.84 46.45
C THR A 276 6.57 -0.39 46.88
N ASN A 277 5.50 0.39 46.99
CA ASN A 277 5.52 1.79 47.41
C ASN A 277 5.44 1.92 48.95
N GLU A 278 6.56 1.62 49.61
CA GLU A 278 6.67 1.72 51.08
C GLU A 278 6.43 3.14 51.62
N ALA A 279 6.67 4.16 50.78
CA ALA A 279 6.45 5.56 51.14
C ALA A 279 4.97 5.94 51.21
N LYS A 280 4.08 5.12 50.62
CA LYS A 280 2.63 5.33 50.60
C LYS A 280 2.18 6.67 50.01
N VAL A 281 3.02 7.31 49.19
CA VAL A 281 2.72 8.56 48.49
C VAL A 281 2.86 8.32 46.99
N ARG A 282 1.96 8.91 46.19
CA ARG A 282 1.98 8.78 44.73
C ARG A 282 3.35 9.19 44.19
N ARG A 283 3.94 8.34 43.34
CA ARG A 283 5.24 8.60 42.71
C ARG A 283 5.17 8.31 41.22
N GLU A 284 5.98 9.02 40.45
CA GLU A 284 6.03 8.89 38.99
C GLU A 284 7.46 8.92 38.48
N ALA A 285 7.67 8.32 37.31
CA ALA A 285 8.94 8.32 36.59
C ALA A 285 8.69 8.47 35.09
N ASN A 286 9.62 9.11 34.39
CA ASN A 286 9.58 9.23 32.94
C ASN A 286 10.68 8.38 32.30
N ILE A 287 10.29 7.48 31.40
CA ILE A 287 11.20 6.72 30.55
C ILE A 287 11.29 7.46 29.21
N ASN A 288 12.39 8.18 29.00
CA ASN A 288 12.64 8.92 27.76
C ASN A 288 13.42 8.05 26.79
N ILE A 289 12.75 7.57 25.74
CA ILE A 289 13.26 6.68 24.70
C ILE A 289 13.66 7.52 23.50
N LYS A 290 14.96 7.60 23.20
CA LYS A 290 15.51 8.39 22.10
C LYS A 290 16.04 7.49 20.98
N SER A 291 15.42 7.60 19.80
CA SER A 291 15.84 6.96 18.55
C SER A 291 16.20 8.05 17.53
N SER A 292 17.47 8.14 17.14
CA SER A 292 18.01 9.25 16.36
C SER A 292 17.60 10.63 16.93
N ALA A 293 16.91 11.47 16.15
CA ALA A 293 16.42 12.79 16.53
C ALA A 293 15.08 12.76 17.27
N LEU A 294 14.36 11.63 17.29
CA LEU A 294 13.04 11.54 17.94
C LEU A 294 13.17 11.05 19.38
N THR A 295 12.29 11.56 20.24
CA THR A 295 12.14 11.09 21.63
C THR A 295 10.68 10.80 21.93
N LYS A 296 10.42 9.66 22.57
CA LYS A 296 9.12 9.28 23.13
C LYS A 296 9.25 9.12 24.64
N THR A 297 8.26 9.59 25.37
CA THR A 297 8.23 9.48 26.84
C THR A 297 7.13 8.52 27.25
N VAL A 298 7.49 7.52 28.05
CA VAL A 298 6.52 6.63 28.72
C VAL A 298 6.51 6.99 30.20
N ARG A 299 5.33 7.33 30.73
CA ARG A 299 5.13 7.65 32.14
C ARG A 299 4.88 6.39 32.94
N VAL A 300 5.60 6.19 34.03
CA VAL A 300 5.33 5.15 35.02
C VAL A 300 4.72 5.84 36.22
N ILE A 301 3.47 5.51 36.55
CA ILE A 301 2.76 6.08 37.68
C ILE A 301 2.49 4.96 38.68
N GLN A 302 2.95 5.14 39.92
CA GLN A 302 2.59 4.24 41.01
C GLN A 302 1.74 4.97 42.03
N GLN A 303 0.59 4.39 42.34
CA GLN A 303 -0.40 4.98 43.21
C GLN A 303 0.04 5.01 44.68
N GLU A 304 -0.55 5.94 45.45
CA GLU A 304 -0.43 5.99 46.90
C GLU A 304 -1.19 4.84 47.59
N ASP A 305 -0.93 4.62 48.88
CA ASP A 305 -1.68 3.66 49.69
C ASP A 305 -3.00 4.27 50.17
N GLY A 306 -3.98 3.43 50.49
CA GLY A 306 -5.28 3.88 51.01
C GLY A 306 -6.29 4.36 49.96
N LEU A 307 -5.97 4.25 48.67
CA LEU A 307 -6.96 4.44 47.61
C LEU A 307 -8.04 3.36 47.66
N THR A 308 -9.24 3.74 47.23
CA THR A 308 -10.36 2.79 47.08
C THR A 308 -10.40 2.30 45.64
N TYR A 309 -10.54 1.00 45.47
CA TYR A 309 -10.61 0.33 44.19
C TYR A 309 -11.99 -0.28 44.00
N TYR A 310 -12.43 -0.39 42.75
CA TYR A 310 -13.52 -1.30 42.42
C TYR A 310 -13.03 -2.75 42.53
N ALA A 311 -13.85 -3.63 43.09
CA ALA A 311 -13.56 -5.05 43.10
C ALA A 311 -13.77 -5.66 41.71
N ASP A 312 -13.07 -6.75 41.41
CA ASP A 312 -13.32 -7.54 40.22
C ASP A 312 -14.78 -8.04 40.21
N GLY A 313 -15.51 -7.72 39.15
CA GLY A 313 -16.94 -8.00 39.01
C GLY A 313 -17.87 -6.98 39.69
N GLU A 314 -17.36 -5.95 40.36
CA GLU A 314 -18.18 -4.82 40.81
C GLU A 314 -18.78 -4.09 39.60
N TYR A 315 -19.94 -3.45 39.79
CA TYR A 315 -20.60 -2.71 38.73
C TYR A 315 -21.15 -1.38 39.22
N VAL A 316 -21.24 -0.42 38.31
CA VAL A 316 -21.86 0.89 38.52
C VAL A 316 -22.88 1.15 37.43
N ARG A 317 -24.07 1.60 37.80
CA ARG A 317 -25.08 2.05 36.83
C ARG A 317 -24.88 3.54 36.55
N LEU A 318 -24.28 3.86 35.40
CA LEU A 318 -24.01 5.22 34.96
C LEU A 318 -25.28 5.99 34.57
N GLN A 319 -26.24 5.30 33.97
CA GLN A 319 -27.46 5.93 33.46
C GLN A 319 -28.65 5.04 33.73
N THR A 320 -29.76 5.67 34.13
CA THR A 320 -31.08 5.06 34.19
C THR A 320 -31.95 5.68 33.12
N ALA A 321 -32.68 4.86 32.37
CA ALA A 321 -33.61 5.32 31.36
C ALA A 321 -34.72 6.17 32.00
N SER A 322 -35.09 7.25 31.33
CA SER A 322 -36.20 8.12 31.71
C SER A 322 -37.45 7.93 30.85
N ALA A 323 -37.40 7.01 29.87
CA ALA A 323 -38.52 6.64 29.01
C ALA A 323 -38.51 5.13 28.69
N GLY A 324 -39.68 4.55 28.46
CA GLY A 324 -39.86 3.12 28.25
C GLY A 324 -39.42 2.25 29.43
N LYS A 325 -39.27 0.94 29.18
CA LYS A 325 -38.75 -0.05 30.13
C LYS A 325 -37.24 0.03 30.33
N GLY A 326 -36.55 0.79 29.49
CA GLY A 326 -35.09 0.88 29.45
C GLY A 326 -34.44 -0.21 28.60
N VAL A 327 -33.56 0.19 27.70
CA VAL A 327 -32.68 -0.66 26.90
C VAL A 327 -31.37 -0.77 27.64
N ASN A 328 -30.99 -1.98 28.04
CA ASN A 328 -29.76 -2.22 28.78
C ASN A 328 -28.57 -2.31 27.82
N ILE A 329 -27.49 -1.58 28.13
CA ILE A 329 -26.17 -1.78 27.54
C ILE A 329 -25.12 -1.91 28.64
N ALA A 330 -24.11 -2.74 28.41
CA ALA A 330 -22.99 -2.92 29.32
C ALA A 330 -21.70 -2.41 28.70
N ILE A 331 -20.81 -1.91 29.56
CA ILE A 331 -19.48 -1.46 29.20
C ILE A 331 -18.52 -2.17 30.15
N MET A 332 -17.55 -2.90 29.59
CA MET A 332 -16.49 -3.56 30.34
C MET A 332 -15.20 -3.48 29.54
N GLY A 333 -14.06 -3.58 30.21
CA GLY A 333 -12.75 -3.41 29.61
C GLY A 333 -11.86 -4.63 29.83
N ASP A 334 -10.97 -4.90 28.87
CA ASP A 334 -9.94 -5.93 29.00
C ASP A 334 -8.53 -5.34 29.01
N GLY A 335 -7.62 -6.03 29.69
CA GLY A 335 -6.22 -5.62 29.81
C GLY A 335 -6.00 -4.47 30.80
N PHE A 336 -6.88 -4.30 31.79
CA PHE A 336 -6.76 -3.27 32.83
C PHE A 336 -6.44 -3.91 34.18
N THR A 337 -5.37 -3.47 34.82
CA THR A 337 -4.89 -4.01 36.08
C THR A 337 -5.64 -3.42 37.28
N LYS A 338 -5.39 -3.94 38.49
CA LYS A 338 -5.89 -3.34 39.74
C LYS A 338 -5.61 -1.83 39.82
N ALA A 339 -4.48 -1.36 39.31
CA ALA A 339 -4.11 0.06 39.32
C ALA A 339 -5.07 0.93 38.50
N ASP A 340 -5.65 0.37 37.43
CA ASP A 340 -6.60 1.06 36.55
C ASP A 340 -8.00 1.17 37.17
N LEU A 341 -8.32 0.28 38.12
CA LEU A 341 -9.62 0.14 38.79
C LEU A 341 -9.76 1.03 40.05
N VAL A 342 -8.86 1.99 40.26
CA VAL A 342 -9.06 3.05 41.27
C VAL A 342 -10.39 3.76 40.99
N LYS A 343 -11.17 4.07 42.04
CA LYS A 343 -12.42 4.84 41.90
C LYS A 343 -12.15 6.23 41.31
N ASP A 344 -13.01 6.69 40.39
CA ASP A 344 -12.79 7.91 39.57
C ASP A 344 -11.50 7.85 38.70
N GLY A 345 -10.95 6.65 38.52
CA GLY A 345 -9.69 6.38 37.85
C GLY A 345 -9.81 6.09 36.35
N ARG A 346 -8.75 5.52 35.78
CA ARG A 346 -8.60 5.33 34.32
C ARG A 346 -9.71 4.46 33.72
N TYR A 347 -10.02 3.32 34.34
CA TYR A 347 -11.04 2.41 33.82
C TYR A 347 -12.42 3.07 33.75
N GLU A 348 -12.85 3.69 34.84
CA GLU A 348 -14.14 4.39 34.91
C GLU A 348 -14.20 5.56 33.92
N ASN A 349 -13.13 6.34 33.79
CA ASN A 349 -13.06 7.45 32.83
C ASN A 349 -13.14 6.97 31.37
N LEU A 350 -12.50 5.85 31.03
CA LEU A 350 -12.58 5.26 29.68
C LEU A 350 -13.97 4.66 29.40
N ALA A 351 -14.58 4.02 30.39
CA ALA A 351 -15.94 3.50 30.27
C ALA A 351 -16.97 4.62 30.09
N ASN A 352 -16.83 5.73 30.82
CA ASN A 352 -17.62 6.95 30.60
C ASN A 352 -17.39 7.54 29.21
N GLN A 353 -16.14 7.59 28.73
CA GLN A 353 -15.84 8.04 27.36
C GLN A 353 -16.51 7.15 26.31
N ALA A 354 -16.45 5.82 26.46
CA ALA A 354 -17.13 4.87 25.57
C ALA A 354 -18.65 5.13 25.52
N MET A 355 -19.27 5.35 26.69
CA MET A 355 -20.69 5.73 26.78
C MET A 355 -20.98 7.03 26.02
N GLU A 356 -20.21 8.09 26.27
CA GLU A 356 -20.42 9.39 25.61
C GLU A 356 -20.16 9.30 24.10
N HIS A 357 -19.18 8.50 23.67
CA HIS A 357 -18.95 8.22 22.25
C HIS A 357 -20.17 7.56 21.61
N PHE A 358 -20.70 6.49 22.22
CA PHE A 358 -21.89 5.78 21.73
C PHE A 358 -23.10 6.73 21.54
N PHE A 359 -23.35 7.63 22.50
CA PHE A 359 -24.46 8.59 22.42
C PHE A 359 -24.15 9.89 21.66
N SER A 360 -22.94 10.07 21.12
CA SER A 360 -22.57 11.31 20.42
C SER A 360 -23.02 11.37 18.95
N ILE A 361 -23.60 10.30 18.43
CA ILE A 361 -24.05 10.15 17.05
C ILE A 361 -25.56 9.86 16.99
N GLU A 362 -26.24 10.36 15.96
CA GLU A 362 -27.65 10.03 15.72
C GLU A 362 -27.79 8.62 15.11
N PRO A 363 -28.79 7.82 15.51
CA PRO A 363 -29.97 8.23 16.29
C PRO A 363 -29.83 8.01 17.81
N TYR A 364 -28.68 7.52 18.30
CA TYR A 364 -28.48 7.26 19.73
C TYR A 364 -28.60 8.54 20.55
N LYS A 365 -28.05 9.65 20.05
CA LYS A 365 -28.09 10.96 20.70
C LYS A 365 -29.53 11.37 21.05
N SER A 366 -30.45 11.39 20.08
CA SER A 366 -31.84 11.76 20.32
C SER A 366 -32.64 10.71 21.11
N ASN A 367 -32.17 9.46 21.16
CA ASN A 367 -32.83 8.36 21.85
C ASN A 367 -32.18 7.95 23.17
N ARG A 368 -31.17 8.68 23.67
CA ARG A 368 -30.40 8.37 24.90
C ARG A 368 -31.29 8.13 26.12
N LYS A 369 -32.43 8.82 26.21
CA LYS A 369 -33.42 8.67 27.30
C LYS A 369 -33.96 7.24 27.48
N TYR A 370 -33.84 6.39 26.47
CA TYR A 370 -34.29 5.00 26.51
C TYR A 370 -33.28 4.03 27.12
N PHE A 371 -32.06 4.45 27.48
CA PHE A 371 -31.00 3.52 27.84
C PHE A 371 -30.69 3.49 29.33
N ASN A 372 -30.51 2.27 29.85
CA ASN A 372 -29.77 2.00 31.09
C ASN A 372 -28.34 1.61 30.70
N VAL A 373 -27.35 2.18 31.39
CA VAL A 373 -25.93 1.90 31.10
C VAL A 373 -25.23 1.42 32.35
N TYR A 374 -24.53 0.30 32.24
CA TYR A 374 -23.80 -0.33 33.34
C TYR A 374 -22.31 -0.43 32.98
N ILE A 375 -21.43 0.05 33.85
CA ILE A 375 -20.02 -0.32 33.84
C ILE A 375 -19.88 -1.58 34.67
N ILE A 376 -19.13 -2.55 34.17
CA ILE A 376 -18.70 -3.71 34.94
C ILE A 376 -17.18 -3.69 34.98
N PHE A 377 -16.60 -3.74 36.18
CA PHE A 377 -15.16 -3.65 36.40
C PHE A 377 -14.54 -5.06 36.32
N ALA A 378 -13.62 -5.25 35.39
CA ALA A 378 -12.91 -6.50 35.19
C ALA A 378 -11.41 -6.28 35.38
N GLN A 379 -10.81 -7.01 36.32
CA GLN A 379 -9.38 -6.93 36.59
C GLN A 379 -8.61 -7.94 35.74
N SER A 380 -7.70 -7.49 34.90
CA SER A 380 -6.64 -8.31 34.31
C SER A 380 -5.44 -8.42 35.26
N GLU A 381 -4.71 -9.54 35.17
CA GLU A 381 -3.44 -9.68 35.88
C GLU A 381 -2.34 -8.84 35.21
N GLU A 382 -2.36 -8.78 33.88
CA GLU A 382 -1.42 -7.97 33.10
C GLU A 382 -2.13 -6.92 32.22
N ALA A 383 -1.45 -5.78 32.03
CA ALA A 383 -1.93 -4.71 31.18
C ALA A 383 -1.73 -5.05 29.70
N GLY A 384 -2.76 -4.81 28.88
CA GLY A 384 -2.67 -4.91 27.41
C GLY A 384 -3.46 -6.05 26.79
N VAL A 385 -3.21 -6.28 25.50
CA VAL A 385 -3.92 -7.23 24.63
C VAL A 385 -2.94 -8.21 24.01
N ASN A 386 -3.28 -9.49 23.97
CA ASN A 386 -2.44 -10.50 23.32
C ASN A 386 -2.28 -10.21 21.82
N GLY A 387 -1.17 -10.67 21.24
CA GLY A 387 -0.90 -10.50 19.80
C GLY A 387 -0.55 -9.07 19.36
N GLU A 388 -0.60 -8.08 20.26
CA GLU A 388 -0.08 -6.73 19.98
C GLU A 388 1.44 -6.73 19.93
N ILE A 389 2.07 -7.48 20.83
CA ILE A 389 3.51 -7.69 20.89
C ILE A 389 3.80 -9.14 20.49
N PRO A 390 4.42 -9.39 19.33
CA PRO A 390 4.72 -10.75 18.88
C PRO A 390 5.58 -11.53 19.88
N GLY A 391 5.18 -12.76 20.20
CA GLY A 391 5.91 -13.65 21.11
C GLY A 391 5.72 -13.37 22.60
N ILE A 392 4.94 -12.34 22.97
CA ILE A 392 4.56 -12.05 24.36
C ILE A 392 3.12 -12.47 24.58
N THR A 393 2.91 -13.25 25.64
CA THR A 393 1.58 -13.58 26.16
C THR A 393 1.27 -12.64 27.31
N ILE A 394 0.05 -12.10 27.32
CA ILE A 394 -0.49 -11.20 28.33
C ILE A 394 -1.65 -11.91 29.03
N ASP A 395 -1.62 -12.01 30.35
CA ASP A 395 -2.72 -12.55 31.15
C ASP A 395 -3.83 -11.49 31.35
N ASN A 396 -4.63 -11.30 30.30
CA ASN A 396 -5.80 -10.43 30.32
C ASN A 396 -7.09 -11.21 30.61
N ARG A 397 -8.05 -10.54 31.27
CA ARG A 397 -9.20 -11.19 31.90
C ARG A 397 -10.12 -11.90 30.90
N PHE A 398 -10.35 -11.31 29.73
CA PHE A 398 -11.27 -11.86 28.74
C PHE A 398 -10.56 -12.64 27.63
N GLY A 399 -9.24 -12.79 27.70
CA GLY A 399 -8.46 -13.49 26.67
C GLY A 399 -8.42 -12.74 25.35
N SER A 400 -8.55 -11.40 25.37
CA SER A 400 -8.53 -10.61 24.13
C SER A 400 -7.17 -10.75 23.42
N ILE A 401 -7.23 -11.02 22.11
CA ILE A 401 -6.07 -11.25 21.25
C ILE A 401 -6.30 -10.68 19.84
N TYR A 402 -5.29 -9.97 19.32
CA TYR A 402 -5.27 -9.57 17.92
C TYR A 402 -4.95 -10.76 17.01
N GLY A 403 -5.79 -10.94 15.99
CA GLY A 403 -5.57 -11.87 14.89
C GLY A 403 -4.90 -11.19 13.69
N GLU A 404 -5.13 -11.75 12.49
CA GLU A 404 -4.68 -11.16 11.24
C GLU A 404 -5.37 -9.81 10.97
N GLY A 405 -4.59 -8.80 10.56
CA GLY A 405 -5.08 -7.46 10.28
C GLY A 405 -5.63 -6.75 11.52
N THR A 406 -6.92 -6.42 11.46
CA THR A 406 -7.69 -5.68 12.47
C THR A 406 -8.65 -6.59 13.26
N ASN A 407 -8.61 -7.91 13.03
CA ASN A 407 -9.45 -8.86 13.74
C ASN A 407 -9.04 -9.01 15.21
N ILE A 408 -10.02 -9.21 16.08
CA ILE A 408 -9.86 -9.41 17.52
C ILE A 408 -10.70 -10.63 17.93
N ASN A 409 -10.14 -11.52 18.74
CA ASN A 409 -10.87 -12.60 19.39
C ASN A 409 -10.81 -12.44 20.92
N TRP A 410 -11.81 -12.96 21.62
CA TRP A 410 -11.88 -13.02 23.08
C TRP A 410 -12.83 -14.15 23.52
N ASN A 411 -13.01 -14.33 24.82
CA ASN A 411 -13.89 -15.34 25.38
C ASN A 411 -15.26 -14.78 25.80
N ASP A 412 -16.26 -14.92 24.92
CA ASP A 412 -17.65 -14.50 25.18
C ASP A 412 -18.26 -15.10 26.44
N SER A 413 -17.85 -16.32 26.82
CA SER A 413 -18.41 -17.00 27.99
C SER A 413 -17.96 -16.33 29.29
N ILE A 414 -16.74 -15.77 29.33
CA ILE A 414 -16.28 -15.00 30.49
C ILE A 414 -17.03 -13.67 30.54
N CYS A 415 -17.22 -12.99 29.41
CA CYS A 415 -18.03 -11.77 29.36
C CYS A 415 -19.47 -12.03 29.88
N ASP A 416 -20.10 -13.13 29.48
CA ASP A 416 -21.44 -13.51 29.97
C ASP A 416 -21.46 -13.77 31.49
N VAL A 417 -20.41 -14.34 32.08
CA VAL A 417 -20.28 -14.46 33.54
C VAL A 417 -20.32 -13.09 34.21
N TYR A 418 -19.56 -12.12 33.69
CA TYR A 418 -19.54 -10.75 34.24
C TYR A 418 -20.88 -10.03 34.06
N LEU A 419 -21.54 -10.18 32.91
CA LEU A 419 -22.88 -9.63 32.69
C LEU A 419 -23.88 -10.16 33.73
N ASN A 420 -23.80 -11.46 34.08
CA ASN A 420 -24.67 -12.09 35.06
C ASN A 420 -24.39 -11.70 36.53
N LEU A 421 -23.31 -10.95 36.81
CA LEU A 421 -23.08 -10.33 38.12
C LEU A 421 -23.99 -9.12 38.36
N VAL A 422 -24.50 -8.50 37.29
CA VAL A 422 -25.45 -7.39 37.37
C VAL A 422 -26.88 -7.95 37.41
N PRO A 423 -27.63 -7.79 38.52
CA PRO A 423 -28.96 -8.36 38.67
C PRO A 423 -29.93 -7.95 37.55
N GLU A 424 -29.87 -6.70 37.09
CA GLU A 424 -30.73 -6.18 36.01
C GLU A 424 -30.39 -6.72 34.61
N LEU A 425 -29.20 -7.30 34.42
CA LEU A 425 -28.76 -7.87 33.14
C LEU A 425 -28.96 -9.39 33.09
N LYS A 426 -29.19 -10.03 34.24
CA LYS A 426 -29.33 -11.48 34.34
C LYS A 426 -30.51 -11.98 33.50
N GLY A 427 -30.21 -12.85 32.53
CA GLY A 427 -31.20 -13.43 31.62
C GLY A 427 -31.69 -12.49 30.50
N VAL A 428 -31.10 -11.31 30.34
CA VAL A 428 -31.34 -10.44 29.18
C VAL A 428 -30.71 -11.11 27.95
N VAL A 429 -31.55 -11.52 27.00
CA VAL A 429 -31.10 -12.24 25.80
C VAL A 429 -30.51 -11.28 24.76
N GLU A 430 -31.25 -10.22 24.42
CA GLU A 430 -30.78 -9.18 23.51
C GLU A 430 -29.96 -8.16 24.28
N MET A 431 -28.64 -8.31 24.22
CA MET A 431 -27.69 -7.56 25.00
C MET A 431 -26.61 -6.98 24.10
N THR A 432 -26.29 -5.70 24.26
CA THR A 432 -25.13 -5.08 23.62
C THR A 432 -24.09 -4.77 24.67
N THR A 433 -22.87 -5.26 24.46
CA THR A 433 -21.71 -4.98 25.32
C THR A 433 -20.63 -4.27 24.54
N ILE A 434 -20.14 -3.15 25.07
CA ILE A 434 -18.94 -2.48 24.59
C ILE A 434 -17.75 -3.03 25.40
N LEU A 435 -16.88 -3.79 24.74
CA LEU A 435 -15.65 -4.32 25.30
C LEU A 435 -14.49 -3.40 24.92
N PHE A 436 -14.11 -2.44 25.75
CA PHE A 436 -13.00 -1.53 25.43
C PHE A 436 -11.65 -2.16 25.80
N LEU A 437 -10.65 -2.07 24.93
CA LEU A 437 -9.38 -2.76 25.16
C LEU A 437 -8.28 -1.78 25.54
N ASN A 438 -7.44 -2.14 26.53
CA ASN A 438 -6.26 -1.36 26.91
C ASN A 438 -5.15 -1.43 25.84
N SER A 439 -5.40 -0.85 24.68
CA SER A 439 -4.51 -0.86 23.52
C SER A 439 -4.76 0.38 22.67
N SER A 440 -3.67 0.99 22.17
CA SER A 440 -3.76 2.13 21.25
C SER A 440 -3.82 1.72 19.77
N LYS A 441 -3.79 0.42 19.46
CA LYS A 441 -3.86 -0.09 18.09
C LYS A 441 -5.22 0.18 17.47
N TYR A 442 -5.25 0.59 16.21
CA TYR A 442 -6.48 0.62 15.41
C TYR A 442 -6.86 -0.80 14.97
N ALA A 443 -8.01 -1.26 15.46
CA ALA A 443 -8.62 -2.54 15.16
C ALA A 443 -10.06 -2.53 15.71
N GLY A 444 -10.84 -3.55 15.38
CA GLY A 444 -12.23 -3.65 15.83
C GLY A 444 -12.85 -4.94 15.33
N THR A 445 -13.68 -5.55 16.14
CA THR A 445 -14.45 -6.74 15.77
C THR A 445 -15.68 -6.84 16.67
N ALA A 446 -16.81 -7.23 16.08
CA ALA A 446 -18.03 -7.55 16.81
C ALA A 446 -18.40 -9.03 16.69
N HIS A 447 -18.76 -9.66 17.80
CA HIS A 447 -19.41 -10.97 17.81
C HIS A 447 -20.93 -10.76 17.81
N LEU A 448 -21.62 -11.29 16.79
CA LEU A 448 -23.07 -11.16 16.62
C LEU A 448 -23.71 -12.53 16.78
N TYR A 449 -24.51 -12.71 17.82
CA TYR A 449 -25.32 -13.89 17.96
C TYR A 449 -26.69 -13.69 17.31
N SER A 450 -27.21 -14.75 16.68
CA SER A 450 -28.52 -14.73 16.00
C SER A 450 -29.73 -14.48 16.93
N ASN A 451 -29.53 -14.42 18.25
CA ASN A 451 -30.53 -14.08 19.26
C ASN A 451 -30.33 -12.68 19.86
N GLY A 452 -29.40 -11.87 19.31
CA GLY A 452 -29.22 -10.46 19.65
C GLY A 452 -28.26 -10.20 20.79
N PHE A 453 -27.59 -11.24 21.32
CA PHE A 453 -26.45 -11.09 22.22
C PHE A 453 -25.22 -10.70 21.40
N CYS A 454 -24.67 -9.51 21.64
CA CYS A 454 -23.55 -8.99 20.86
C CYS A 454 -22.51 -8.31 21.76
N ILE A 455 -21.24 -8.55 21.46
CA ILE A 455 -20.10 -7.92 22.12
C ILE A 455 -19.23 -7.28 21.04
N ALA A 456 -18.88 -6.01 21.22
CA ALA A 456 -18.02 -5.26 20.30
C ALA A 456 -16.71 -4.88 20.98
N ALA A 457 -15.60 -5.43 20.48
CA ALA A 457 -14.26 -5.10 20.94
C ALA A 457 -13.78 -3.79 20.30
N CYS A 458 -13.54 -2.77 21.14
CA CYS A 458 -13.15 -1.42 20.74
C CYS A 458 -11.83 -1.04 21.44
N PRO A 459 -10.66 -1.23 20.82
CA PRO A 459 -9.41 -0.62 21.28
C PRO A 459 -9.54 0.89 21.48
N ILE A 460 -8.77 1.45 22.40
CA ILE A 460 -8.76 2.90 22.67
C ILE A 460 -8.22 3.72 21.49
N SER A 461 -7.60 3.10 20.47
CA SER A 461 -7.09 3.70 19.22
C SER A 461 -6.83 5.22 19.25
N LYS A 462 -5.55 5.60 19.28
CA LYS A 462 -5.12 7.01 19.27
C LYS A 462 -4.96 7.61 17.87
N GLU A 463 -5.41 6.89 16.84
CA GLU A 463 -5.40 7.39 15.48
C GLU A 463 -6.29 8.63 15.32
N ALA A 464 -6.09 9.40 14.24
CA ALA A 464 -6.94 10.56 13.99
C ALA A 464 -8.37 10.12 13.64
N PRO A 465 -9.41 10.88 14.03
CA PRO A 465 -10.78 10.61 13.62
C PRO A 465 -10.90 10.51 12.09
N PRO A 466 -11.78 9.65 11.55
CA PRO A 466 -12.66 8.68 12.21
C PRO A 466 -12.04 7.33 12.66
N PHE A 467 -10.73 7.17 12.76
CA PHE A 467 -10.11 5.91 13.19
C PHE A 467 -9.80 5.87 14.70
N ASP A 468 -10.19 6.90 15.43
CA ASP A 468 -10.04 7.01 16.88
C ASP A 468 -11.01 6.10 17.64
N PHE A 469 -10.84 6.02 18.96
CA PHE A 469 -11.76 5.27 19.85
C PHE A 469 -13.24 5.53 19.56
N LYS A 470 -13.58 6.80 19.30
CA LYS A 470 -14.94 7.24 19.02
C LYS A 470 -15.49 6.61 17.73
N GLY A 471 -14.72 6.65 16.64
CA GLY A 471 -15.10 6.02 15.39
C GLY A 471 -15.27 4.50 15.53
N LEU A 472 -14.40 3.84 16.31
CA LEU A 472 -14.53 2.41 16.60
C LEU A 472 -15.80 2.09 17.40
N VAL A 473 -16.12 2.87 18.43
CA VAL A 473 -17.38 2.72 19.18
C VAL A 473 -18.59 2.95 18.28
N HIS A 474 -18.52 3.88 17.33
CA HIS A 474 -19.59 4.08 16.34
C HIS A 474 -19.74 2.86 15.42
N HIS A 475 -18.64 2.37 14.84
CA HIS A 475 -18.71 1.28 13.88
C HIS A 475 -19.08 -0.06 14.55
N GLU A 476 -18.30 -0.47 15.55
CA GLU A 476 -18.40 -1.80 16.17
C GLU A 476 -19.57 -1.88 17.14
N ALA A 477 -19.63 -0.99 18.13
CA ALA A 477 -20.66 -1.07 19.16
C ALA A 477 -22.01 -0.55 18.67
N GLY A 478 -22.02 0.63 18.03
CA GLY A 478 -23.24 1.21 17.48
C GLY A 478 -23.72 0.48 16.22
N GLY A 479 -22.85 0.32 15.23
CA GLY A 479 -23.22 -0.27 13.94
C GLY A 479 -23.50 -1.76 14.03
N HIS A 480 -22.49 -2.54 14.39
CA HIS A 480 -22.62 -3.99 14.42
C HIS A 480 -23.37 -4.51 15.65
N ALA A 481 -22.87 -4.27 16.88
CA ALA A 481 -23.40 -4.96 18.06
C ALA A 481 -24.78 -4.46 18.49
N PHE A 482 -25.06 -3.15 18.38
CA PHE A 482 -26.40 -2.64 18.63
C PHE A 482 -27.27 -2.66 17.37
N GLY A 483 -26.80 -2.03 16.29
CA GLY A 483 -27.59 -1.83 15.07
C GLY A 483 -27.79 -3.08 14.22
N LEU A 484 -27.03 -4.15 14.48
CA LEU A 484 -27.00 -5.39 13.70
C LEU A 484 -26.73 -5.13 12.22
N LEU A 485 -25.92 -4.11 11.91
CA LEU A 485 -25.61 -3.68 10.57
C LEU A 485 -24.47 -4.53 9.98
N ALA A 486 -24.43 -4.61 8.65
CA ALA A 486 -23.34 -5.21 7.88
C ALA A 486 -22.31 -4.15 7.48
N ASP A 487 -21.08 -4.58 7.18
CA ASP A 487 -20.08 -3.75 6.53
C ASP A 487 -20.54 -3.28 5.14
N GLU A 488 -20.23 -2.03 4.80
CA GLU A 488 -20.54 -1.42 3.50
C GLU A 488 -19.29 -1.19 2.64
N TYR A 489 -18.10 -1.29 3.21
CA TYR A 489 -16.83 -1.14 2.48
C TYR A 489 -16.52 -2.33 1.57
N ILE A 490 -15.59 -2.09 0.64
CA ILE A 490 -15.14 -3.04 -0.38
C ILE A 490 -13.71 -3.45 -0.05
N ILE A 491 -13.46 -4.75 0.00
CA ILE A 491 -12.12 -5.35 0.10
C ILE A 491 -11.81 -6.12 -1.19
N TYR A 492 -12.77 -6.89 -1.69
CA TYR A 492 -12.60 -7.76 -2.83
C TYR A 492 -13.09 -7.07 -4.10
N GLU A 493 -12.21 -6.91 -5.08
CA GLU A 493 -12.50 -6.43 -6.44
C GLU A 493 -13.19 -7.52 -7.29
N GLU A 494 -14.16 -8.21 -6.69
CA GLU A 494 -14.89 -9.30 -7.31
C GLU A 494 -16.40 -9.21 -7.02
N LYS A 495 -17.15 -10.06 -7.71
CA LYS A 495 -18.60 -10.17 -7.54
C LYS A 495 -18.93 -11.16 -6.42
N ALA A 496 -19.78 -10.74 -5.48
CA ALA A 496 -20.28 -11.62 -4.43
C ALA A 496 -20.96 -12.87 -5.00
N SER A 497 -20.55 -14.04 -4.50
CA SER A 497 -21.12 -15.33 -4.89
C SER A 497 -22.55 -15.51 -4.36
N GLU A 498 -23.28 -16.49 -4.89
CA GLU A 498 -24.63 -16.80 -4.38
C GLU A 498 -24.59 -17.29 -2.92
N GLY A 499 -23.48 -17.90 -2.49
CA GLY A 499 -23.27 -18.30 -1.09
C GLY A 499 -23.24 -17.09 -0.15
N VAL A 500 -22.52 -16.03 -0.53
CA VAL A 500 -22.47 -14.76 0.22
C VAL A 500 -23.87 -14.14 0.30
N LYS A 501 -24.60 -14.09 -0.82
CA LYS A 501 -25.97 -13.57 -0.86
C LYS A 501 -26.92 -14.39 0.00
N ALA A 502 -26.75 -15.72 0.04
CA ALA A 502 -27.54 -16.60 0.88
C ALA A 502 -27.25 -16.39 2.38
N GLU A 503 -26.01 -16.12 2.76
CA GLU A 503 -25.64 -15.74 4.14
C GLU A 503 -26.33 -14.43 4.54
N ILE A 504 -26.27 -13.38 3.70
CA ILE A 504 -26.96 -12.11 3.95
C ILE A 504 -28.45 -12.34 4.20
N ARG A 505 -29.13 -13.07 3.29
CA ARG A 505 -30.56 -13.37 3.42
C ARG A 505 -30.88 -14.23 4.64
N LEU A 506 -29.95 -15.09 5.08
CA LEU A 506 -30.12 -15.87 6.30
C LEU A 506 -30.09 -14.97 7.53
N TRP A 507 -29.09 -14.09 7.63
CA TRP A 507 -28.94 -13.18 8.77
C TRP A 507 -30.05 -12.13 8.83
N GLN A 508 -30.60 -11.73 7.68
CA GLN A 508 -31.82 -10.91 7.62
C GLN A 508 -33.06 -11.58 8.25
N LYS A 509 -33.15 -12.91 8.27
CA LYS A 509 -34.23 -13.62 8.99
C LYS A 509 -34.10 -13.50 10.51
N PHE A 510 -32.90 -13.20 11.01
CA PHE A 510 -32.62 -12.85 12.39
C PHE A 510 -32.63 -11.33 12.62
N GLY A 511 -33.23 -10.54 11.72
CA GLY A 511 -33.32 -9.07 11.89
C GLY A 511 -32.02 -8.30 11.66
N CYS A 512 -30.93 -8.97 11.29
CA CYS A 512 -29.64 -8.34 10.99
C CYS A 512 -29.58 -7.80 9.55
N TYR A 513 -28.57 -7.01 9.24
CA TYR A 513 -28.14 -6.62 7.90
C TYR A 513 -29.22 -5.91 7.07
N ARG A 514 -29.96 -5.01 7.74
CA ARG A 514 -30.98 -4.16 7.10
C ARG A 514 -30.39 -3.03 6.26
N ASN A 515 -29.07 -2.89 6.20
CA ASN A 515 -28.33 -1.90 5.40
C ASN A 515 -27.61 -2.48 4.18
N VAL A 516 -27.77 -3.78 3.87
CA VAL A 516 -27.25 -4.38 2.63
C VAL A 516 -28.29 -5.25 1.94
N SER A 517 -28.18 -5.43 0.62
CA SER A 517 -29.15 -6.20 -0.17
C SER A 517 -28.47 -7.06 -1.23
N SER A 518 -29.05 -8.23 -1.52
CA SER A 518 -28.62 -9.09 -2.63
C SER A 518 -29.29 -8.76 -3.97
N THR A 519 -30.09 -7.68 -4.03
CA THR A 519 -30.77 -7.15 -5.21
C THR A 519 -30.78 -5.62 -5.20
N ASN A 520 -30.85 -4.99 -6.37
CA ASN A 520 -31.06 -3.54 -6.52
C ASN A 520 -32.51 -3.14 -6.77
N ASP A 521 -33.44 -4.10 -6.81
CA ASP A 521 -34.87 -3.81 -6.89
C ASP A 521 -35.35 -3.13 -5.60
N LEU A 522 -35.60 -1.81 -5.68
CA LEU A 522 -36.02 -0.97 -4.57
C LEU A 522 -37.35 -1.39 -3.92
N SER A 523 -38.14 -2.25 -4.58
CA SER A 523 -39.33 -2.85 -3.97
C SER A 523 -39.03 -4.05 -3.09
N GLN A 524 -37.86 -4.67 -3.26
CA GLN A 524 -37.44 -5.92 -2.61
C GLN A 524 -36.27 -5.74 -1.63
N VAL A 525 -35.57 -4.61 -1.65
CA VAL A 525 -34.50 -4.32 -0.69
C VAL A 525 -35.05 -4.21 0.75
N PRO A 526 -34.25 -4.51 1.80
CA PRO A 526 -34.70 -4.40 3.20
C PRO A 526 -35.18 -3.01 3.62
N TRP A 527 -34.79 -1.97 2.89
CA TRP A 527 -35.17 -0.57 3.10
C TRP A 527 -36.21 -0.05 2.11
N SER A 528 -37.00 -0.93 1.50
CA SER A 528 -38.04 -0.56 0.51
C SER A 528 -39.05 0.47 1.02
N VAL A 529 -39.22 0.61 2.35
CA VAL A 529 -40.10 1.62 2.98
C VAL A 529 -39.70 3.06 2.67
N PHE A 530 -38.44 3.30 2.28
CA PHE A 530 -37.91 4.60 1.90
C PHE A 530 -38.26 4.98 0.45
N THR A 531 -38.65 4.01 -0.39
CA THR A 531 -38.93 4.22 -1.80
C THR A 531 -40.08 5.22 -1.99
N GLY A 532 -39.84 6.27 -2.79
CA GLY A 532 -40.82 7.31 -3.08
C GLY A 532 -41.00 8.36 -1.97
N LYS A 533 -40.19 8.34 -0.90
CA LYS A 533 -40.23 9.37 0.15
C LYS A 533 -39.32 10.53 -0.21
N GLU A 534 -39.90 11.70 -0.50
CA GLU A 534 -39.15 12.90 -0.94
C GLU A 534 -38.01 13.28 0.01
N LYS A 535 -38.24 13.22 1.32
CA LYS A 535 -37.23 13.48 2.37
C LYS A 535 -35.96 12.61 2.23
N TYR A 536 -36.10 11.43 1.64
CA TYR A 536 -35.04 10.44 1.49
C TYR A 536 -34.72 10.14 0.03
N ALA A 537 -34.92 11.10 -0.89
CA ALA A 537 -34.67 10.91 -2.32
C ALA A 537 -33.22 10.48 -2.67
N TYR A 538 -32.28 10.62 -1.74
CA TYR A 538 -30.88 10.18 -1.87
C TYR A 538 -30.68 8.69 -1.55
N VAL A 539 -31.65 8.03 -0.90
CA VAL A 539 -31.62 6.60 -0.59
C VAL A 539 -31.94 5.82 -1.85
N GLY A 540 -31.06 4.87 -2.20
CA GLY A 540 -31.16 4.06 -3.41
C GLY A 540 -30.62 2.65 -3.19
N ALA A 541 -30.11 2.05 -4.25
CA ALA A 541 -29.36 0.79 -4.19
C ALA A 541 -28.04 1.01 -4.94
N TYR A 542 -26.99 1.35 -4.19
CA TYR A 542 -25.66 1.61 -4.71
C TYR A 542 -24.85 0.32 -4.67
N GLU A 543 -24.31 -0.09 -5.81
CA GLU A 543 -23.57 -1.35 -5.92
C GLU A 543 -22.22 -1.28 -5.17
N GLY A 544 -21.85 -2.40 -4.56
CA GLY A 544 -20.68 -2.55 -3.70
C GLY A 544 -21.08 -2.52 -2.22
N ALA A 545 -20.85 -3.60 -1.49
CA ALA A 545 -21.13 -3.70 -0.06
C ALA A 545 -20.69 -5.07 0.46
N TYR A 546 -20.71 -5.26 1.78
CA TYR A 546 -20.42 -6.54 2.42
C TYR A 546 -19.10 -7.14 1.92
N LEU A 547 -18.07 -6.28 1.79
CA LEU A 547 -16.72 -6.58 1.33
C LEU A 547 -16.53 -6.73 -0.18
N TYR A 548 -17.58 -6.74 -1.01
CA TYR A 548 -17.49 -7.03 -2.44
C TYR A 548 -17.79 -5.81 -3.31
N GLN A 549 -17.04 -5.67 -4.40
CA GLN A 549 -17.22 -4.58 -5.37
C GLN A 549 -18.56 -4.65 -6.11
N SER A 550 -19.10 -5.84 -6.36
CA SER A 550 -20.36 -6.01 -7.09
C SER A 550 -21.25 -7.15 -6.59
N GLY A 551 -22.54 -7.09 -6.92
CA GLY A 551 -23.52 -8.12 -6.56
C GLY A 551 -24.18 -8.00 -5.18
N VAL A 552 -23.76 -7.04 -4.36
CA VAL A 552 -24.43 -6.61 -3.11
C VAL A 552 -24.57 -5.09 -3.17
N TRP A 553 -25.68 -4.55 -2.65
CA TRP A 553 -25.99 -3.12 -2.69
C TRP A 553 -26.14 -2.54 -1.28
N ARG A 554 -25.75 -1.27 -1.12
CA ARG A 554 -25.93 -0.43 0.08
C ARG A 554 -26.89 0.74 -0.21
N PRO A 555 -27.56 1.31 0.81
CA PRO A 555 -28.61 2.31 0.62
C PRO A 555 -28.13 3.72 0.27
N GLU A 556 -26.89 4.05 0.63
CA GLU A 556 -26.26 5.34 0.37
C GLU A 556 -24.80 5.12 -0.05
N LYS A 557 -24.16 6.13 -0.67
CA LYS A 557 -22.79 5.99 -1.17
C LYS A 557 -21.75 5.78 -0.07
N ILE A 558 -21.99 6.36 1.11
CA ILE A 558 -21.04 6.41 2.23
C ILE A 558 -21.81 6.39 3.55
N SER A 559 -21.25 5.73 4.57
CA SER A 559 -21.78 5.74 5.92
C SER A 559 -20.69 5.39 6.93
N CYS A 560 -21.05 5.35 8.22
CA CYS A 560 -20.23 4.82 9.30
C CYS A 560 -19.76 3.38 9.01
N MET A 561 -20.63 2.55 8.40
CA MET A 561 -20.32 1.16 8.06
C MET A 561 -19.41 1.02 6.84
N ASP A 562 -19.05 2.13 6.19
CA ASP A 562 -18.12 2.17 5.07
C ASP A 562 -16.75 2.70 5.52
N ILE A 563 -16.71 3.89 6.13
CA ILE A 563 -15.43 4.57 6.46
C ILE A 563 -15.40 5.20 7.87
N ASN A 564 -16.16 4.66 8.83
CA ASN A 564 -16.19 5.08 10.24
C ASN A 564 -16.63 6.53 10.50
N ILE A 565 -17.06 7.28 9.47
CA ILE A 565 -17.56 8.64 9.66
C ILE A 565 -18.75 8.65 10.63
N PRO A 566 -18.95 9.73 11.41
CA PRO A 566 -20.03 9.81 12.39
C PRO A 566 -21.39 10.09 11.71
N TYR A 567 -21.79 9.22 10.78
CA TYR A 567 -23.04 9.28 10.01
C TYR A 567 -23.49 7.87 9.61
N TYR A 568 -24.54 7.34 10.24
CA TYR A 568 -25.25 6.19 9.69
C TYR A 568 -26.19 6.64 8.57
N ASN A 569 -26.27 5.87 7.48
CA ASN A 569 -27.27 6.09 6.43
C ASN A 569 -28.71 5.96 6.96
N ALA A 570 -29.68 6.52 6.25
CA ALA A 570 -31.05 6.63 6.74
C ALA A 570 -31.70 5.28 7.06
N PRO A 571 -31.52 4.22 6.25
CA PRO A 571 -31.99 2.88 6.63
C PRO A 571 -31.34 2.29 7.87
N SER A 572 -30.05 2.55 8.08
CA SER A 572 -29.35 2.16 9.30
C SER A 572 -29.91 2.89 10.53
N ARG A 573 -30.15 4.22 10.43
CA ARG A 573 -30.80 4.98 11.51
C ARG A 573 -32.20 4.44 11.83
N TRP A 574 -32.99 4.08 10.81
CA TRP A 574 -34.30 3.46 11.01
C TRP A 574 -34.18 2.11 11.73
N ALA A 575 -33.29 1.23 11.28
CA ALA A 575 -33.08 -0.08 11.92
C ALA A 575 -32.69 0.07 13.40
N ILE A 576 -31.82 1.04 13.71
CA ILE A 576 -31.42 1.35 15.08
C ILE A 576 -32.60 1.88 15.90
N VAL A 577 -33.34 2.88 15.40
CA VAL A 577 -34.51 3.45 16.12
C VAL A 577 -35.57 2.40 16.38
N ASP A 578 -35.94 1.62 15.36
CA ASP A 578 -36.91 0.53 15.47
C ASP A 578 -36.52 -0.46 16.60
N ARG A 579 -35.24 -0.86 16.64
CA ARG A 579 -34.70 -1.73 17.71
C ARG A 579 -34.72 -1.06 19.09
N ILE A 580 -34.29 0.20 19.21
CA ILE A 580 -34.35 0.95 20.48
C ILE A 580 -35.78 0.96 21.02
N ARG A 581 -36.73 1.34 20.16
CA ARG A 581 -38.14 1.52 20.51
C ARG A 581 -38.80 0.20 20.88
N ARG A 582 -38.48 -0.88 20.15
CA ARG A 582 -38.92 -2.24 20.48
C ARG A 582 -38.40 -2.70 21.84
N LEU A 583 -37.10 -2.58 22.09
CA LEU A 583 -36.46 -3.00 23.35
C LEU A 583 -36.94 -2.14 24.53
N ALA A 584 -37.20 -0.86 24.31
CA ALA A 584 -37.80 0.03 25.31
C ALA A 584 -39.28 -0.29 25.60
N GLY A 585 -39.93 -1.18 24.84
CA GLY A 585 -41.34 -1.47 24.99
C GLY A 585 -42.27 -0.37 24.49
N GLU A 586 -41.78 0.54 23.64
CA GLU A 586 -42.55 1.60 22.98
C GLU A 586 -42.31 1.59 21.46
N PRO A 587 -42.69 0.52 20.72
CA PRO A 587 -42.48 0.44 19.27
C PRO A 587 -43.00 1.68 18.54
N CYS A 588 -42.30 2.12 17.50
CA CYS A 588 -42.72 3.25 16.66
C CYS A 588 -42.91 2.82 15.20
N THR A 589 -43.69 3.60 14.46
CA THR A 589 -43.87 3.40 13.03
C THR A 589 -42.74 4.04 12.23
N PHE A 590 -42.64 3.71 10.94
CA PHE A 590 -41.71 4.38 10.05
C PHE A 590 -42.04 5.89 9.91
N ASP A 591 -43.32 6.26 9.92
CA ASP A 591 -43.74 7.66 9.84
C ASP A 591 -43.32 8.46 11.09
N ASP A 592 -43.35 7.84 12.28
CA ASP A 592 -42.81 8.46 13.51
C ASP A 592 -41.29 8.71 13.40
N PHE A 593 -40.56 7.75 12.83
CA PHE A 593 -39.13 7.95 12.51
C PHE A 593 -38.95 9.07 11.47
N MET A 594 -39.76 9.11 10.41
CA MET A 594 -39.69 10.17 9.41
C MET A 594 -39.93 11.56 10.01
N GLN A 595 -40.79 11.68 11.01
CA GLN A 595 -41.06 12.96 11.66
C GLN A 595 -39.92 13.40 12.60
N SER A 596 -39.25 12.44 13.24
CA SER A 596 -38.21 12.71 14.25
C SER A 596 -36.78 12.74 13.71
N ASP A 597 -36.49 12.03 12.62
CA ASP A 597 -35.17 12.03 11.98
C ASP A 597 -34.87 13.44 11.45
N HIS A 598 -33.72 13.99 11.79
CA HIS A 598 -33.32 15.34 11.37
C HIS A 598 -31.92 15.35 10.75
N VAL A 599 -31.36 14.16 10.51
CA VAL A 599 -30.02 13.97 9.97
C VAL A 599 -30.05 14.18 8.45
N THR A 600 -29.14 15.00 7.94
CA THR A 600 -28.95 15.24 6.52
C THR A 600 -27.82 14.36 5.95
N PRO A 601 -27.85 14.02 4.65
CA PRO A 601 -26.80 13.22 4.02
C PRO A 601 -25.41 13.82 4.17
N TRP A 602 -24.42 12.95 4.35
CA TRP A 602 -23.02 13.37 4.36
C TRP A 602 -22.59 13.89 2.99
N SER A 603 -21.94 15.06 2.94
CA SER A 603 -21.44 15.66 1.69
C SER A 603 -20.09 15.06 1.31
N ALA A 604 -20.01 14.45 0.13
CA ALA A 604 -18.80 13.81 -0.40
C ALA A 604 -17.60 14.77 -0.60
N THR A 605 -17.81 16.10 -0.63
CA THR A 605 -16.73 17.10 -0.73
C THR A 605 -15.96 17.30 0.59
N LYS A 606 -16.40 16.68 1.69
CA LYS A 606 -15.75 16.79 3.02
C LYS A 606 -14.62 15.78 3.25
N THR A 607 -14.41 14.82 2.35
CA THR A 607 -13.34 13.81 2.45
C THR A 607 -12.12 14.26 1.66
N LYS A 608 -11.12 14.83 2.34
CA LYS A 608 -9.74 14.87 1.82
C LYS A 608 -9.27 13.41 1.60
N PRO A 609 -8.33 13.15 0.67
CA PRO A 609 -7.73 11.82 0.55
C PRO A 609 -7.12 11.45 1.91
N GLN A 610 -7.78 10.53 2.58
CA GLN A 610 -7.41 10.06 3.89
C GLN A 610 -6.33 8.99 3.69
N LYS A 611 -5.35 8.94 4.58
CA LYS A 611 -4.39 7.83 4.66
C LYS A 611 -5.19 6.51 4.58
N SER A 612 -4.77 5.58 3.72
CA SER A 612 -5.45 4.29 3.58
C SER A 612 -5.21 3.49 4.86
N TYR A 613 -6.22 3.41 5.74
CA TYR A 613 -6.21 2.48 6.87
C TYR A 613 -6.78 1.15 6.40
N PRO A 614 -6.29 0.02 6.93
CA PRO A 614 -6.93 -1.27 6.68
C PRO A 614 -8.40 -1.23 7.14
N PRO A 615 -9.30 -1.99 6.50
CA PRO A 615 -10.67 -2.16 7.00
C PRO A 615 -10.68 -2.79 8.39
N LEU A 616 -11.76 -2.59 9.15
CA LEU A 616 -11.97 -3.26 10.43
C LEU A 616 -12.23 -4.77 10.24
N GLY A 617 -12.14 -5.53 11.33
CA GLY A 617 -12.34 -6.98 11.27
C GLY A 617 -13.81 -7.30 10.98
N LYS A 618 -14.07 -8.24 10.06
CA LYS A 618 -15.45 -8.65 9.74
C LYS A 618 -16.13 -9.18 11.02
N PRO A 619 -17.40 -8.85 11.27
CA PRO A 619 -18.16 -9.43 12.37
C PRO A 619 -18.12 -10.96 12.39
N VAL A 620 -17.93 -11.53 13.58
CA VAL A 620 -18.00 -12.98 13.81
C VAL A 620 -19.45 -13.37 14.04
N LEU A 621 -19.94 -14.29 13.21
CA LEU A 621 -21.36 -14.63 13.09
C LEU A 621 -21.67 -15.95 13.80
N ILE A 622 -22.43 -15.89 14.90
CA ILE A 622 -22.67 -17.03 15.78
C ILE A 622 -24.16 -17.40 15.82
N LYS A 623 -24.50 -18.64 15.48
CA LYS A 623 -25.89 -19.13 15.57
C LYS A 623 -26.18 -19.62 16.98
N SER A 624 -27.13 -18.98 17.65
CA SER A 624 -27.59 -19.40 18.99
C SER A 624 -28.42 -20.69 18.91
N LYS A 625 -28.30 -21.56 19.91
CA LYS A 625 -29.07 -22.82 20.02
C LYS A 625 -30.54 -22.57 20.40
N THR A 626 -30.83 -21.45 21.05
CA THR A 626 -32.19 -21.04 21.42
C THR A 626 -32.77 -20.13 20.33
N SER A 627 -33.80 -20.62 19.64
CA SER A 627 -34.49 -19.90 18.57
C SER A 627 -35.42 -18.81 19.13
N GLY A 628 -34.89 -17.62 19.36
CA GLY A 628 -35.68 -16.39 19.50
C GLY A 628 -35.67 -15.64 18.18
N ARG A 629 -36.84 -15.19 17.70
CA ARG A 629 -36.91 -14.27 16.55
C ARG A 629 -36.63 -12.86 17.07
N LEU A 630 -35.60 -12.21 16.53
CA LEU A 630 -35.15 -10.86 16.87
C LEU A 630 -36.05 -9.74 16.36
#